data_AF-A0A0N8PR18-F1
#
_entry.id   AF-A0A0N8PR18-F1
#
_cell.length_a   1.000
_cell.length_b   1.000
_cell.length_c   1.000
_cell.angle_alpha   90.00
_cell.angle_beta   90.00
_cell.angle_gamma   90.00
#
_symmetry.space_group_name_H-M   'P 1'
#
loop_
_entity.id
_entity.type
_entity.pdbx_description
1 polymer ?
#
loop_
_entity_poly.entity_id
_entity_poly.type
_entity_poly.pdbx_seq_one_letter_code
_entity_poly.pdbx_strand_id
1 'polypeptide(L)'
;MAEPLGSAARPLRVAIIGAGPAGFYAAEALLKQANLNLSIDFFNRFPTPFGLVREGVAPDHQSIKAVTRIYDRIASDPRVRYFGNVTFGVDLMHEDLKPFYDQIIYAVGAQTDRRMNIPGEDLVGSYPATAFVGWYNGHPDYRDYEFDLGTECVVVIGNGNVAMDVTRILVTDPDELAKTDIADHALAALRASKVREVVMLGRRGPAQAAFTNAELKEFGELEDVQVALDPAELQLDPDSEAALAEDKIAAKNV
;
A
#
# COMPACT_ATOMS: atom_id res chain seq x y z
N MET A 1 -30.89 -9.35 -28.51
CA MET A 1 -29.63 -8.95 -27.83
C MET A 1 -29.45 -7.47 -28.09
N ALA A 2 -29.20 -6.66 -27.06
CA ALA A 2 -28.98 -5.22 -27.25
C ALA A 2 -27.75 -4.99 -28.14
N GLU A 3 -27.79 -3.96 -28.99
CA GLU A 3 -26.64 -3.58 -29.80
C GLU A 3 -25.45 -3.25 -28.90
N PRO A 4 -24.22 -3.66 -29.27
CA PRO A 4 -23.04 -3.33 -28.49
C PRO A 4 -22.83 -1.82 -28.44
N LEU A 5 -22.50 -1.29 -27.27
CA LEU A 5 -22.12 0.11 -27.09
C LEU A 5 -20.71 0.32 -27.66
N GLY A 6 -20.58 1.32 -28.53
CA GLY A 6 -19.37 1.57 -29.31
C GLY A 6 -19.27 0.69 -30.56
N SER A 7 -18.40 1.09 -31.50
CA SER A 7 -18.14 0.37 -32.75
C SER A 7 -16.64 0.25 -33.01
N ALA A 8 -16.23 -0.56 -33.99
CA ALA A 8 -14.81 -0.65 -34.34
C ALA A 8 -14.24 0.69 -34.87
N ALA A 9 -15.06 1.49 -35.55
CA ALA A 9 -14.65 2.81 -36.06
C ALA A 9 -14.68 3.91 -34.98
N ARG A 10 -15.51 3.72 -33.94
CA ARG A 10 -15.65 4.63 -32.80
C ARG A 10 -15.90 3.81 -31.54
N PRO A 11 -14.84 3.25 -30.91
CA PRO A 11 -14.99 2.53 -29.67
C PRO A 11 -15.38 3.50 -28.56
N LEU A 12 -16.02 2.99 -27.50
CA LEU A 12 -16.20 3.71 -26.26
C LEU A 12 -14.81 3.96 -25.64
N ARG A 13 -14.44 5.22 -25.44
CA ARG A 13 -13.12 5.61 -24.92
C ARG A 13 -13.19 5.84 -23.42
N VAL A 14 -12.41 5.07 -22.66
CA VAL A 14 -12.36 5.18 -21.19
C VAL A 14 -10.96 5.62 -20.77
N ALA A 15 -10.86 6.73 -20.04
CA ALA A 15 -9.64 7.12 -19.36
C ALA A 15 -9.66 6.61 -17.92
N ILE A 16 -8.57 6.00 -17.46
CA ILE A 16 -8.39 5.58 -16.07
C ILE A 16 -7.20 6.35 -15.49
N ILE A 17 -7.45 7.14 -14.44
CA ILE A 17 -6.44 7.95 -13.77
C ILE A 17 -5.91 7.20 -12.56
N GLY A 18 -4.67 6.72 -12.65
CA GLY A 18 -4.02 5.87 -11.66
C GLY A 18 -3.96 4.41 -12.10
N ALA A 19 -2.76 3.84 -12.14
CA ALA A 19 -2.51 2.46 -12.55
C ALA A 19 -2.33 1.51 -11.35
N GLY A 20 -3.07 1.73 -10.26
CA GLY A 20 -3.12 0.81 -9.12
C GLY A 20 -4.15 -0.31 -9.29
N PRO A 21 -4.35 -1.17 -8.26
CA PRO A 21 -5.32 -2.27 -8.30
C PRO A 21 -6.72 -1.84 -8.73
N ALA A 22 -7.24 -0.74 -8.19
CA ALA A 22 -8.57 -0.23 -8.54
C ALA A 22 -8.71 0.05 -10.04
N GLY A 23 -7.69 0.64 -10.66
CA GLY A 23 -7.68 0.93 -12.09
C GLY A 23 -7.63 -0.35 -12.93
N PHE A 24 -6.76 -1.29 -12.57
CA PHE A 24 -6.65 -2.57 -13.27
C PHE A 24 -7.91 -3.42 -13.15
N TYR A 25 -8.52 -3.51 -11.97
CA TYR A 25 -9.78 -4.25 -11.81
C TYR A 25 -10.96 -3.56 -12.50
N ALA A 26 -10.99 -2.22 -12.54
CA ALA A 26 -11.97 -1.50 -13.35
C ALA A 26 -11.82 -1.82 -14.85
N ALA A 27 -10.58 -1.80 -15.36
CA ALA A 27 -10.31 -2.19 -16.74
C ALA A 27 -10.72 -3.65 -17.01
N GLU A 28 -10.36 -4.58 -16.13
CA GLU A 28 -10.74 -5.99 -16.27
C GLU A 28 -12.27 -6.16 -16.34
N ALA A 29 -13.01 -5.50 -15.45
CA ALA A 29 -14.46 -5.56 -15.40
C ALA A 29 -15.10 -5.03 -16.70
N LEU A 30 -14.54 -3.96 -17.28
CA LEU A 30 -14.97 -3.39 -18.56
C LEU A 30 -14.63 -4.32 -19.74
N LEU A 31 -13.41 -4.87 -19.79
CA LEU A 31 -12.96 -5.75 -20.88
C LEU A 31 -13.75 -7.06 -20.96
N LYS A 32 -14.31 -7.52 -19.83
CA LYS A 32 -15.17 -8.72 -19.74
C LYS A 32 -16.60 -8.49 -20.23
N GLN A 33 -17.03 -7.24 -20.48
CA GLN A 33 -18.37 -6.96 -20.99
C GLN A 33 -18.47 -7.27 -22.49
N ALA A 34 -19.23 -8.30 -22.84
CA ALA A 34 -19.38 -8.76 -24.23
C ALA A 34 -20.10 -7.76 -25.14
N ASN A 35 -20.87 -6.83 -24.56
CA ASN A 35 -21.63 -5.81 -25.29
C ASN A 35 -20.91 -4.46 -25.37
N LEU A 36 -19.62 -4.37 -25.05
CA LEU A 36 -18.84 -3.14 -25.18
C LEU A 36 -17.72 -3.30 -26.22
N ASN A 37 -17.69 -2.40 -27.20
CA ASN A 37 -16.52 -2.16 -28.03
C ASN A 37 -15.82 -0.91 -27.50
N LEU A 38 -14.68 -1.09 -26.83
CA LEU A 38 -14.04 -0.04 -26.06
C LEU A 38 -12.53 0.01 -26.27
N SER A 39 -11.95 1.14 -25.88
CA SER A 39 -10.51 1.36 -25.71
C SER A 39 -10.27 2.01 -24.36
N ILE A 40 -9.22 1.60 -23.66
CA ILE A 40 -8.86 2.04 -22.31
C ILE A 40 -7.49 2.67 -22.34
N ASP A 41 -7.37 3.87 -21.81
CA ASP A 41 -6.08 4.53 -21.59
C ASP A 41 -5.85 4.73 -20.10
N PHE A 42 -4.77 4.17 -19.58
CA PHE A 42 -4.29 4.47 -18.25
C PHE A 42 -3.38 5.70 -18.29
N PHE A 43 -3.65 6.67 -17.41
CA PHE A 43 -2.76 7.79 -17.14
C PHE A 43 -2.20 7.63 -15.73
N ASN A 44 -0.87 7.60 -15.61
CA ASN A 44 -0.21 7.36 -14.34
C ASN A 44 0.97 8.31 -14.14
N ARG A 45 1.11 8.84 -12.93
CA ARG A 45 2.17 9.78 -12.56
C ARG A 45 3.57 9.19 -12.73
N PHE A 46 3.75 7.91 -12.42
CA PHE A 46 5.05 7.26 -12.49
C PHE A 46 5.20 6.46 -13.79
N PRO A 47 6.45 6.21 -14.25
CA PRO A 47 6.68 5.33 -15.39
C PRO A 47 6.26 3.89 -15.09
N THR A 48 6.33 3.46 -13.83
CA THR A 48 5.95 2.10 -13.40
C THR A 48 4.47 2.04 -12.97
N PRO A 49 3.71 1.02 -13.42
CA PRO A 49 2.33 0.80 -12.97
C PRO A 49 2.28 0.06 -11.62
N PHE A 50 1.07 -0.34 -11.23
CA PHE A 50 0.68 -1.18 -10.09
C PHE A 50 0.49 -0.47 -8.74
N GLY A 51 0.90 0.80 -8.64
CA GLY A 51 0.70 1.63 -7.44
C GLY A 51 1.19 0.92 -6.18
N LEU A 52 0.40 0.92 -5.11
CA LEU A 52 0.79 0.33 -3.82
C LEU A 52 1.12 -1.18 -3.87
N VAL A 53 0.75 -1.93 -4.91
CA VAL A 53 1.25 -3.32 -5.02
C VAL A 53 2.77 -3.34 -5.25
N ARG A 54 3.31 -2.35 -5.96
CA ARG A 54 4.74 -2.15 -6.14
C ARG A 54 5.34 -1.30 -5.02
N GLU A 55 4.66 -0.22 -4.66
CA GLU A 55 5.21 0.87 -3.87
C GLU A 55 4.84 0.82 -2.38
N GLY A 56 3.90 -0.06 -2.00
CA GLY A 56 3.34 -0.15 -0.65
C GLY A 56 3.52 -1.51 0.01
N VAL A 57 3.14 -2.59 -0.68
CA VAL A 57 3.28 -3.97 -0.17
C VAL A 57 4.73 -4.22 0.20
N ALA A 58 4.94 -4.66 1.44
CA ALA A 58 6.27 -4.87 1.99
C ALA A 58 7.11 -5.84 1.13
N PRO A 59 8.43 -5.65 1.06
CA PRO A 59 9.29 -6.46 0.20
C PRO A 59 9.39 -7.92 0.65
N ASP A 60 9.11 -8.25 1.90
CA ASP A 60 8.98 -9.62 2.39
C ASP A 60 7.62 -10.28 2.07
N HIS A 61 6.65 -9.53 1.54
CA HIS A 61 5.32 -10.02 1.13
C HIS A 61 5.20 -10.26 -0.38
N GLN A 62 6.17 -10.95 -0.97
CA GLN A 62 6.24 -11.21 -2.42
C GLN A 62 5.03 -11.99 -2.98
N SER A 63 4.39 -12.83 -2.17
CA SER A 63 3.22 -13.61 -2.58
C SER A 63 2.03 -12.70 -2.95
N ILE A 64 1.84 -11.58 -2.23
CA ILE A 64 0.80 -10.59 -2.50
C ILE A 64 1.11 -9.85 -3.81
N LYS A 65 2.39 -9.55 -4.09
CA LYS A 65 2.84 -8.92 -5.34
C LYS A 65 2.59 -9.78 -6.58
N ALA A 66 2.33 -11.09 -6.44
CA ALA A 66 2.03 -12.00 -7.55
C ALA A 66 0.76 -11.63 -8.33
N VAL A 67 -0.14 -10.81 -7.76
CA VAL A 67 -1.33 -10.26 -8.44
C VAL A 67 -0.96 -9.45 -9.69
N THR A 68 0.25 -8.90 -9.75
CA THR A 68 0.77 -8.16 -10.93
C THR A 68 0.69 -8.97 -12.22
N ARG A 69 0.77 -10.31 -12.17
CA ARG A 69 0.60 -11.18 -13.35
C ARG A 69 -0.79 -11.05 -14.00
N ILE A 70 -1.82 -10.75 -13.20
CA ILE A 70 -3.16 -10.47 -13.69
C ILE A 70 -3.17 -9.10 -14.37
N TYR A 71 -2.51 -8.11 -13.77
CA TYR A 71 -2.40 -6.75 -14.32
C TYR A 71 -1.63 -6.73 -15.64
N ASP A 72 -0.53 -7.48 -15.75
CA ASP A 72 0.22 -7.66 -17.00
C ASP A 72 -0.67 -8.23 -18.11
N ARG A 73 -1.50 -9.23 -17.79
CA ARG A 73 -2.46 -9.79 -18.75
C ARG A 73 -3.47 -8.74 -19.22
N ILE A 74 -3.99 -7.93 -18.29
CA ILE A 74 -4.93 -6.84 -18.60
C ILE A 74 -4.25 -5.78 -19.46
N ALA A 75 -3.03 -5.36 -19.10
CA ALA A 75 -2.23 -4.39 -19.85
C ALA A 75 -1.84 -4.87 -21.26
N SER A 76 -1.74 -6.18 -21.45
CA SER A 76 -1.43 -6.80 -22.74
C SER A 76 -2.62 -6.87 -23.70
N ASP A 77 -3.84 -6.55 -23.25
CA ASP A 77 -5.00 -6.49 -24.14
C ASP A 77 -4.79 -5.35 -25.17
N PRO A 78 -4.98 -5.59 -26.47
CA PRO A 78 -4.75 -4.58 -27.51
C PRO A 78 -5.66 -3.35 -27.40
N ARG A 79 -6.73 -3.43 -26.60
CA ARG A 79 -7.63 -2.32 -26.31
C ARG A 79 -7.10 -1.43 -25.17
N VAL A 80 -6.07 -1.84 -24.45
CA VAL A 80 -5.48 -1.12 -23.32
C VAL A 80 -4.18 -0.44 -23.74
N ARG A 81 -4.02 0.82 -23.35
CA ARG A 81 -2.77 1.57 -23.52
C ARG A 81 -2.38 2.20 -22.19
N TYR A 82 -1.08 2.35 -21.99
CA TYR A 82 -0.52 2.92 -20.77
C TYR A 82 0.31 4.16 -21.09
N PHE A 83 -0.02 5.26 -20.41
CA PHE A 83 0.68 6.54 -20.47
C PHE A 83 1.21 6.85 -19.06
N GLY A 84 2.42 6.36 -18.78
CA GLY A 84 3.16 6.68 -17.56
C GLY A 84 3.85 8.04 -17.66
N ASN A 85 4.34 8.55 -16.52
CA ASN A 85 4.92 9.89 -16.41
C ASN A 85 3.96 11.01 -16.84
N VAL A 86 2.66 10.83 -16.54
CA VAL A 86 1.60 11.82 -16.77
C VAL A 86 0.89 12.07 -15.45
N THR A 87 1.09 13.26 -14.89
CA THR A 87 0.54 13.66 -13.60
C THR A 87 -0.80 14.38 -13.80
N PHE A 88 -1.90 13.70 -13.45
CA PHE A 88 -3.21 14.34 -13.44
C PHE A 88 -3.26 15.49 -12.43
N GLY A 89 -3.84 16.62 -12.81
CA GLY A 89 -3.82 17.87 -12.05
C GLY A 89 -2.58 18.74 -12.28
N VAL A 90 -1.60 18.27 -13.07
CA VAL A 90 -0.41 19.04 -13.46
C VAL A 90 -0.25 19.04 -14.99
N ASP A 91 -0.01 17.87 -15.56
CA ASP A 91 0.21 17.67 -17.01
C ASP A 91 -1.11 17.53 -17.78
N LEU A 92 -2.16 17.10 -17.09
CA LEU A 92 -3.46 16.77 -17.65
C LEU A 92 -4.58 17.14 -16.67
N MET A 93 -5.55 17.91 -17.13
CA MET A 93 -6.72 18.31 -16.36
C MET A 93 -7.97 17.53 -16.79
N HIS A 94 -9.02 17.55 -15.96
CA HIS A 94 -10.30 16.94 -16.30
C HIS A 94 -10.86 17.47 -17.64
N GLU A 95 -10.80 18.78 -17.86
CA GLU A 95 -11.31 19.43 -19.06
C GLU A 95 -10.51 19.07 -20.32
N ASP A 96 -9.25 18.64 -20.19
CA ASP A 96 -8.46 18.16 -21.31
C ASP A 96 -8.91 16.77 -21.76
N LEU A 97 -9.39 15.93 -20.84
CA LEU A 97 -9.85 14.56 -21.12
C LEU A 97 -11.28 14.51 -21.64
N LYS A 98 -12.16 15.34 -21.08
CA LYS A 98 -13.61 15.33 -21.33
C LYS A 98 -14.01 15.38 -22.81
N PRO A 99 -13.31 16.10 -23.73
CA PRO A 99 -13.64 16.08 -25.15
C PRO A 99 -13.26 14.77 -25.87
N PHE A 100 -12.34 13.97 -25.32
CA PHE A 100 -11.76 12.81 -25.99
C PHE A 100 -12.22 11.47 -25.43
N TYR A 101 -12.76 11.43 -24.21
CA TYR A 101 -13.17 10.22 -23.52
C TYR A 101 -14.65 10.25 -23.17
N ASP A 102 -15.33 9.14 -23.42
CA ASP A 102 -16.75 8.99 -23.08
C ASP A 102 -16.93 8.78 -21.57
N GLN A 103 -15.93 8.19 -20.90
CA GLN A 103 -15.92 7.95 -19.45
C GLN A 103 -14.53 8.20 -18.86
N ILE A 104 -14.49 8.70 -17.62
CA ILE A 104 -13.24 8.93 -16.87
C ILE A 104 -13.40 8.28 -15.50
N ILE A 105 -12.48 7.37 -15.15
CA ILE A 105 -12.44 6.66 -13.88
C ILE A 105 -11.25 7.19 -13.07
N TYR A 106 -11.52 7.71 -11.87
CA TYR A 106 -10.48 8.11 -10.94
C TYR A 106 -10.12 6.95 -10.00
N ALA A 107 -8.94 6.40 -10.19
CA ALA A 107 -8.35 5.31 -9.42
C ALA A 107 -7.04 5.76 -8.75
N VAL A 108 -7.03 6.98 -8.21
CA VAL A 108 -5.83 7.69 -7.71
C VAL A 108 -5.35 7.23 -6.33
N GLY A 109 -6.13 6.39 -5.65
CA GLY A 109 -5.82 5.95 -4.28
C GLY A 109 -5.86 7.10 -3.25
N ALA A 110 -5.18 6.91 -2.13
CA ALA A 110 -5.01 7.93 -1.09
C ALA A 110 -3.50 8.22 -0.93
N GLN A 111 -3.05 9.38 -1.40
CA GLN A 111 -1.63 9.76 -1.43
C GLN A 111 -1.19 10.57 -0.20
N THR A 112 -2.11 10.88 0.73
CA THR A 112 -1.84 11.75 1.88
C THR A 112 -1.94 10.98 3.19
N ASP A 113 -1.05 11.31 4.12
CA ASP A 113 -1.04 10.77 5.47
C ASP A 113 -2.05 11.43 6.40
N ARG A 114 -2.44 10.68 7.44
CA ARG A 114 -3.20 11.22 8.56
C ARG A 114 -2.23 11.78 9.59
N ARG A 115 -2.28 13.09 9.77
CA ARG A 115 -1.53 13.80 10.79
C ARG A 115 -2.07 13.51 12.19
N MET A 116 -1.19 13.35 13.16
CA MET A 116 -1.50 13.23 14.58
C MET A 116 -1.96 14.56 15.18
N ASN A 117 -1.50 15.69 14.62
CA ASN A 117 -1.76 17.05 15.08
C ASN A 117 -1.33 17.27 16.54
N ILE A 118 -0.11 16.83 16.87
CA ILE A 118 0.49 16.97 18.19
C ILE A 118 1.75 17.84 18.14
N PRO A 119 2.13 18.52 19.24
CA PRO A 119 3.40 19.22 19.32
C PRO A 119 4.57 18.27 19.02
N GLY A 120 5.48 18.70 18.14
CA GLY A 120 6.68 17.93 17.79
C GLY A 120 6.53 16.96 16.62
N GLU A 121 5.35 16.85 16.01
CA GLU A 121 5.11 15.99 14.83
C GLU A 121 5.99 16.34 13.61
N ASP A 122 6.48 17.57 13.51
CA ASP A 122 7.34 18.03 12.42
C ASP A 122 8.84 18.04 12.78
N LEU A 123 9.23 17.49 13.93
CA LEU A 123 10.64 17.36 14.29
C LEU A 123 11.33 16.31 13.41
N VAL A 124 12.64 16.53 13.14
CA VAL A 124 13.49 15.53 12.50
C VAL A 124 13.43 14.23 13.30
N GLY A 125 13.23 13.11 12.61
CA GLY A 125 12.98 11.80 13.24
C GLY A 125 11.49 11.45 13.39
N SER A 126 10.57 12.39 13.17
CA SER A 126 9.13 12.13 13.13
C SER A 126 8.65 12.05 11.68
N TYR A 127 8.23 10.87 11.25
CA TYR A 127 7.85 10.61 9.86
C TYR A 127 6.53 9.84 9.77
N PRO A 128 5.71 10.11 8.74
CA PRO A 128 4.59 9.24 8.44
C PRO A 128 5.08 7.86 7.97
N ALA A 129 4.34 6.82 8.31
CA ALA A 129 4.68 5.45 7.90
C ALA A 129 4.80 5.30 6.38
N THR A 130 3.96 6.01 5.60
CA THR A 130 4.02 5.96 4.12
C THR A 130 5.34 6.45 3.56
N ALA A 131 6.01 7.40 4.21
CA ALA A 131 7.32 7.86 3.77
C ALA A 131 8.38 6.77 3.97
N PHE A 132 8.36 6.08 5.11
CA PHE A 132 9.27 4.96 5.36
C PHE A 132 8.99 3.77 4.43
N VAL A 133 7.72 3.45 4.23
CA VAL A 133 7.27 2.41 3.28
C VAL A 133 7.69 2.73 1.85
N GLY A 134 7.41 3.95 1.40
CA GLY A 134 7.79 4.40 0.07
C GLY A 134 9.31 4.40 -0.11
N TRP A 135 10.06 4.80 0.91
CA TRP A 135 11.52 4.78 0.91
C TRP A 135 12.06 3.37 0.73
N TYR A 136 11.67 2.40 1.57
CA TYR A 136 12.18 1.04 1.42
C TYR A 136 11.69 0.32 0.16
N ASN A 137 10.54 0.72 -0.42
CA ASN A 137 10.05 0.20 -1.70
C ASN A 137 10.59 0.96 -2.93
N GLY A 138 11.44 1.97 -2.74
CA GLY A 138 12.05 2.73 -3.83
C GLY A 138 11.07 3.63 -4.60
N HIS A 139 10.01 4.10 -3.93
CA HIS A 139 9.06 5.05 -4.50
C HIS A 139 9.77 6.37 -4.85
N PRO A 140 9.57 6.93 -6.07
CA PRO A 140 10.36 8.08 -6.53
C PRO A 140 10.31 9.33 -5.65
N ASP A 141 9.18 9.59 -4.98
CA ASP A 141 9.05 10.76 -4.08
C ASP A 141 9.74 10.58 -2.72
N TYR A 142 10.08 9.35 -2.33
CA TYR A 142 10.62 9.03 -1.00
C TYR A 142 12.04 8.45 -1.04
N ARG A 143 12.57 8.10 -2.22
CA ARG A 143 13.91 7.49 -2.37
C ARG A 143 15.07 8.33 -1.80
N ASP A 144 14.87 9.65 -1.76
CA ASP A 144 15.87 10.62 -1.31
C ASP A 144 15.68 10.99 0.18
N TYR A 145 14.75 10.32 0.89
CA TYR A 145 14.60 10.48 2.34
C TYR A 145 15.77 9.84 3.09
N GLU A 146 16.18 10.49 4.16
CA GLU A 146 17.17 9.98 5.11
C GLU A 146 16.49 9.70 6.45
N PHE A 147 16.54 8.45 6.89
CA PHE A 147 16.08 8.02 8.20
C PHE A 147 17.29 7.81 9.11
N ASP A 148 17.30 8.47 10.27
CA ASP A 148 18.33 8.24 11.28
C ASP A 148 18.09 6.90 11.99
N LEU A 149 18.70 5.85 11.43
CA LEU A 149 18.73 4.51 12.01
C LEU A 149 19.92 4.31 12.97
N GLY A 150 20.62 5.38 13.35
CA GLY A 150 21.65 5.36 14.39
C GLY A 150 21.11 5.33 15.81
N THR A 151 19.79 5.50 15.98
CA THR A 151 19.08 5.33 17.25
C THR A 151 18.96 3.86 17.64
N GLU A 152 18.77 3.60 18.93
CA GLU A 152 18.55 2.26 19.47
C GLU A 152 17.05 1.89 19.55
N CYS A 153 16.16 2.89 19.62
CA CYS A 153 14.73 2.69 19.80
C CYS A 153 13.93 3.51 18.78
N VAL A 154 12.93 2.87 18.16
CA VAL A 154 11.97 3.49 17.26
C VAL A 154 10.56 3.27 17.80
N VAL A 155 9.71 4.30 17.72
CA VAL A 155 8.30 4.21 18.12
C VAL A 155 7.42 4.27 16.88
N VAL A 156 6.56 3.27 16.70
CA VAL A 156 5.59 3.20 15.60
C VAL A 156 4.19 3.42 16.17
N ILE A 157 3.50 4.46 15.70
CA ILE A 157 2.15 4.80 16.19
C ILE A 157 1.09 4.16 15.28
N GLY A 158 0.31 3.23 15.84
CA GLY A 158 -0.80 2.54 15.18
C GLY A 158 -0.77 1.03 15.38
N ASN A 159 -1.95 0.40 15.34
CA ASN A 159 -2.13 -1.05 15.47
C ASN A 159 -2.78 -1.63 14.19
N GLY A 160 -2.20 -1.38 13.02
CA GLY A 160 -2.68 -1.91 11.73
C GLY A 160 -1.56 -2.55 10.93
N ASN A 161 -1.88 -3.24 9.83
CA ASN A 161 -0.87 -3.97 9.04
C ASN A 161 0.31 -3.09 8.57
N VAL A 162 0.09 -1.82 8.23
CA VAL A 162 1.21 -0.93 7.85
C VAL A 162 2.16 -0.69 9.03
N ALA A 163 1.65 -0.58 10.26
CA ALA A 163 2.50 -0.46 11.44
C ALA A 163 3.29 -1.76 11.70
N MET A 164 2.66 -2.91 11.44
CA MET A 164 3.29 -4.23 11.49
C MET A 164 4.42 -4.33 10.45
N ASP A 165 4.17 -3.91 9.20
CA ASP A 165 5.18 -3.92 8.13
C ASP A 165 6.38 -3.03 8.46
N VAL A 166 6.14 -1.79 8.91
CA VAL A 166 7.23 -0.88 9.33
C VAL A 166 8.05 -1.50 10.46
N THR A 167 7.36 -2.05 11.47
CA THR A 167 8.02 -2.69 12.61
C THR A 167 8.85 -3.88 12.15
N ARG A 168 8.31 -4.74 11.30
CA ARG A 168 8.96 -5.94 10.79
C ARG A 168 10.20 -5.59 9.96
N ILE A 169 10.11 -4.62 9.06
CA ILE A 169 11.27 -4.18 8.25
C ILE A 169 12.40 -3.60 9.11
N LEU A 170 12.08 -2.92 10.21
CA LEU A 170 13.08 -2.37 11.13
C LEU A 170 13.85 -3.43 11.92
N VAL A 171 13.27 -4.62 12.14
CA VAL A 171 13.86 -5.66 13.01
C VAL A 171 14.26 -6.93 12.26
N THR A 172 13.84 -7.11 11.02
CA THR A 172 14.21 -8.28 10.21
C THR A 172 15.69 -8.23 9.85
N ASP A 173 16.37 -9.39 9.89
CA ASP A 173 17.76 -9.52 9.44
C ASP A 173 17.94 -8.94 8.02
N PRO A 174 18.83 -7.95 7.83
CA PRO A 174 19.14 -7.42 6.52
C PRO A 174 19.57 -8.48 5.49
N ASP A 175 20.14 -9.61 5.89
CA ASP A 175 20.50 -10.70 4.96
C ASP A 175 19.27 -11.46 4.43
N GLU A 176 18.18 -11.53 5.18
CA GLU A 176 16.89 -12.03 4.68
C GLU A 176 16.23 -11.00 3.76
N LEU A 177 16.25 -9.72 4.15
CA LEU A 177 15.74 -8.63 3.31
C LEU A 177 16.51 -8.51 1.98
N ALA A 178 17.80 -8.84 1.95
CA ALA A 178 18.62 -8.85 0.74
C ALA A 178 18.14 -9.83 -0.34
N LYS A 179 17.26 -10.79 0.01
CA LYS A 179 16.66 -11.76 -0.92
C LYS A 179 15.35 -11.24 -1.56
N THR A 180 14.90 -10.06 -1.16
CA THR A 180 13.64 -9.44 -1.57
C THR A 180 13.83 -8.36 -2.64
N ASP A 181 12.77 -7.62 -2.99
CA ASP A 181 12.82 -6.45 -3.88
C ASP A 181 12.97 -5.12 -3.13
N ILE A 182 13.42 -5.13 -1.87
CA ILE A 182 13.72 -3.92 -1.09
C ILE A 182 14.73 -3.04 -1.83
N ALA A 183 14.59 -1.72 -1.72
CA ALA A 183 15.49 -0.79 -2.38
C ALA A 183 16.91 -0.86 -1.78
N ASP A 184 17.93 -0.91 -2.66
CA ASP A 184 19.33 -1.07 -2.26
C ASP A 184 19.81 -0.02 -1.23
N HIS A 185 19.36 1.23 -1.38
CA HIS A 185 19.72 2.32 -0.46
C HIS A 185 19.12 2.10 0.95
N ALA A 186 17.89 1.59 1.02
CA ALA A 186 17.24 1.27 2.27
C ALA A 186 17.88 0.06 2.94
N LEU A 187 18.20 -0.98 2.16
CA LEU A 187 18.93 -2.14 2.66
C LEU A 187 20.31 -1.76 3.22
N ALA A 188 21.05 -0.89 2.54
CA ALA A 188 22.34 -0.39 3.02
C ALA A 188 22.22 0.36 4.34
N ALA A 189 21.17 1.19 4.50
CA ALA A 189 20.89 1.89 5.75
C ALA A 189 20.48 0.91 6.87
N LEU A 190 19.66 -0.09 6.59
CA LEU A 190 19.24 -1.12 7.54
C LEU A 190 20.44 -1.97 8.02
N ARG A 191 21.40 -2.29 7.14
CA ARG A 191 22.65 -2.97 7.53
C ARG A 191 23.50 -2.16 8.52
N ALA A 192 23.40 -0.83 8.49
CA ALA A 192 24.11 0.07 9.40
C ALA A 192 23.25 0.48 10.62
N SER A 193 22.02 -0.02 10.71
CA SER A 193 21.07 0.31 11.78
C SER A 193 21.60 -0.11 13.14
N LYS A 194 21.32 0.71 14.16
CA LYS A 194 21.53 0.40 15.58
C LYS A 194 20.23 0.12 16.31
N VAL A 195 19.10 0.11 15.59
CA VAL A 195 17.78 -0.14 16.16
C VAL A 195 17.77 -1.56 16.75
N ARG A 196 17.44 -1.64 18.04
CA ARG A 196 17.33 -2.90 18.80
C ARG A 196 15.95 -3.06 19.44
N GLU A 197 15.16 -2.00 19.47
CA GLU A 197 13.83 -1.97 20.07
C GLU A 197 12.89 -1.18 19.16
N VAL A 198 11.73 -1.77 18.86
CA VAL A 198 10.65 -1.07 18.18
C VAL A 198 9.39 -1.18 19.05
N VAL A 199 8.86 -0.04 19.47
CA VAL A 199 7.67 0.04 20.31
C VAL A 199 6.48 0.40 19.45
N MET A 200 5.54 -0.53 19.28
CA MET A 200 4.29 -0.27 18.56
C MET A 200 3.21 0.20 19.55
N LEU A 201 2.67 1.39 19.32
CA LEU A 201 1.71 2.04 20.23
C LEU A 201 0.32 2.15 19.60
N GLY A 202 -0.65 1.47 20.21
CA GLY A 202 -2.07 1.61 19.91
C GLY A 202 -2.76 2.57 20.85
N ARG A 203 -3.64 3.42 20.33
CA ARG A 203 -4.51 4.29 21.16
C ARG A 203 -5.69 3.56 21.81
N ARG A 204 -5.91 2.27 21.49
CA ARG A 204 -6.99 1.39 21.97
C ARG A 204 -6.40 0.00 22.20
N GLY A 205 -7.15 -0.85 22.91
CA GLY A 205 -6.75 -2.20 23.27
C GLY A 205 -6.73 -3.21 22.11
N PRO A 206 -6.35 -4.47 22.41
CA PRO A 206 -6.17 -5.52 21.41
C PRO A 206 -7.47 -5.85 20.65
N ALA A 207 -8.62 -5.74 21.30
CA ALA A 207 -9.93 -5.94 20.67
C ALA A 207 -10.24 -4.98 19.52
N GLN A 208 -9.56 -3.83 19.44
CA GLN A 208 -9.75 -2.83 18.38
C GLN A 208 -8.55 -2.71 17.45
N ALA A 209 -7.60 -3.64 17.54
CA ALA A 209 -6.50 -3.74 16.60
C ALA A 209 -7.03 -3.96 15.17
N ALA A 210 -6.40 -3.27 14.22
CA ALA A 210 -6.73 -3.34 12.81
C ALA A 210 -5.74 -4.21 12.02
N PHE A 211 -4.77 -4.83 12.69
CA PHE A 211 -3.93 -5.84 12.06
C PHE A 211 -4.69 -7.15 11.87
N THR A 212 -4.24 -7.97 10.94
CA THR A 212 -4.78 -9.30 10.68
C THR A 212 -3.92 -10.38 11.32
N ASN A 213 -4.51 -11.54 11.59
CA ASN A 213 -3.83 -12.66 12.24
C ASN A 213 -2.64 -13.22 11.46
N ALA A 214 -2.63 -13.13 10.13
CA ALA A 214 -1.50 -13.63 9.36
C ALA A 214 -0.25 -12.78 9.66
N GLU A 215 -0.40 -11.46 9.69
CA GLU A 215 0.62 -10.46 9.93
C GLU A 215 1.10 -10.50 11.38
N LEU A 216 0.20 -10.77 12.33
CA LEU A 216 0.60 -11.00 13.73
C LEU A 216 1.44 -12.28 13.89
N LYS A 217 1.08 -13.36 13.18
CA LYS A 217 1.82 -14.63 13.27
C LYS A 217 3.25 -14.53 12.75
N GLU A 218 3.49 -13.71 11.73
CA GLU A 218 4.83 -13.48 11.18
C GLU A 218 5.83 -13.00 12.25
N PHE A 219 5.38 -12.22 13.24
CA PHE A 219 6.24 -11.79 14.35
C PHE A 219 6.71 -12.95 15.25
N GLY A 220 5.93 -14.04 15.32
CA GLY A 220 6.33 -15.26 16.04
C GLY A 220 7.33 -16.12 15.26
N GLU A 221 7.58 -15.80 13.99
CA GLU A 221 8.49 -16.52 13.10
C GLU A 221 9.82 -15.77 12.89
N LEU A 222 9.95 -14.55 13.41
CA LEU A 222 11.17 -13.75 13.32
C LEU A 222 12.29 -14.37 14.16
N GLU A 223 13.42 -14.64 13.52
CA GLU A 223 14.64 -15.08 14.20
C GLU A 223 15.28 -13.90 14.96
N ASP A 224 15.88 -14.17 16.11
CA ASP A 224 16.58 -13.19 16.96
C ASP A 224 15.76 -11.96 17.41
N VAL A 225 14.43 -11.99 17.26
CA VAL A 225 13.51 -10.95 17.74
C VAL A 225 12.64 -11.51 18.87
N GLN A 226 12.64 -10.83 20.03
CA GLN A 226 11.72 -11.13 21.10
C GLN A 226 10.52 -10.19 21.05
N VAL A 227 9.32 -10.75 20.84
CA VAL A 227 8.07 -10.00 21.01
C VAL A 227 7.77 -9.89 22.50
N ALA A 228 7.82 -8.67 23.02
CA ALA A 228 7.47 -8.37 24.41
C ALA A 228 6.06 -7.78 24.48
N LEU A 229 5.24 -8.34 25.37
CA LEU A 229 3.89 -7.88 25.64
C LEU A 229 3.62 -8.00 27.15
N ASP A 230 3.08 -6.95 27.76
CA ASP A 230 2.61 -7.03 29.14
C ASP A 230 1.28 -7.80 29.18
N PRO A 231 1.16 -8.90 29.94
CA PRO A 231 -0.11 -9.62 30.08
C PRO A 231 -1.28 -8.76 30.59
N ALA A 232 -1.00 -7.64 31.26
CA ALA A 232 -2.01 -6.67 31.67
C ALA A 232 -2.67 -5.97 30.47
N GLU A 233 -1.94 -5.74 29.37
CA GLU A 233 -2.43 -5.11 28.14
C GLU A 233 -3.36 -6.05 27.34
N LEU A 234 -3.38 -7.35 27.67
CA LEU A 234 -4.32 -8.33 27.10
C LEU A 234 -5.65 -8.39 27.84
N GLN A 235 -5.77 -7.76 29.02
CA GLN A 235 -7.01 -7.77 29.76
C GLN A 235 -8.03 -6.89 29.06
N LEU A 236 -9.11 -7.49 28.61
CA LEU A 236 -10.20 -6.77 27.96
C LEU A 236 -11.03 -6.04 29.01
N ASP A 237 -11.37 -4.79 28.72
CA ASP A 237 -12.39 -4.09 29.48
C ASP A 237 -13.80 -4.62 29.10
N PRO A 238 -14.82 -4.40 29.96
CA PRO A 238 -16.17 -4.92 29.70
C PRO A 238 -16.80 -4.44 28.38
N ASP A 239 -16.46 -3.24 27.91
CA ASP A 239 -17.00 -2.73 26.64
C ASP A 239 -16.34 -3.46 25.45
N SER A 240 -15.05 -3.75 25.54
CA SER A 240 -14.31 -4.58 24.57
C SER A 240 -14.85 -6.01 24.51
N GLU A 241 -15.12 -6.65 25.65
CA GLU A 241 -15.71 -7.99 25.70
C GLU A 241 -17.10 -8.04 25.06
N ALA A 242 -17.96 -7.06 25.36
CA ALA A 242 -19.29 -6.95 24.79
C ALA A 242 -19.23 -6.76 23.26
N ALA A 243 -18.33 -5.90 22.77
CA ALA A 243 -18.17 -5.66 21.34
C ALA A 243 -17.69 -6.91 20.58
N LEU A 244 -16.76 -7.69 21.14
CA LEU A 244 -16.28 -8.93 20.52
C LEU A 244 -17.34 -10.04 20.48
N ALA A 245 -18.25 -10.09 21.46
CA ALA A 245 -19.35 -11.04 21.46
C ALA A 245 -20.29 -10.85 20.25
N GLU A 246 -20.37 -9.62 19.73
CA GLU A 246 -21.19 -9.26 18.57
C GLU A 246 -20.42 -9.38 17.24
N ASP A 247 -19.08 -9.27 17.26
CA ASP A 247 -18.21 -9.35 16.07
C ASP A 247 -17.34 -10.62 16.05
N LYS A 248 -17.87 -11.65 15.37
CA LYS A 248 -17.20 -12.95 15.20
C LYS A 248 -15.88 -12.89 14.42
N ILE A 249 -15.61 -11.82 13.67
CA ILE A 249 -14.35 -11.67 12.95
C ILE A 249 -13.30 -11.07 13.89
N ALA A 250 -13.66 -10.01 14.61
CA ALA A 250 -12.80 -9.41 15.62
C ALA A 250 -12.45 -10.42 16.73
N ALA A 251 -13.40 -11.26 17.15
CA ALA A 251 -13.17 -12.31 18.16
C ALA A 251 -12.12 -13.36 17.78
N LYS A 252 -11.75 -13.48 16.49
CA LYS A 252 -10.66 -14.38 16.06
C LYS A 252 -9.29 -13.72 16.15
N ASN A 253 -9.23 -12.41 16.27
CA ASN A 253 -8.00 -11.61 16.24
C ASN A 253 -7.50 -11.21 17.65
N VAL A 254 -8.18 -11.70 18.69
CA VAL A 254 -7.91 -11.43 20.10
C VAL A 254 -7.67 -12.75 20.81
#